data_AF-A0A0B4DUU5-F1
#
_entry.id   AF-A0A0B4DUU5-F1
#
_cell.length_a   1.000
_cell.length_b   1.000
_cell.length_c   1.000
_cell.angle_alpha   90.00
_cell.angle_beta   90.00
_cell.angle_gamma   90.00
#
_symmetry.space_group_name_H-M   'P 1'
#
loop_
_entity.id
_entity.type
_entity.pdbx_description
1 polymer ?
#
loop_
_entity_poly.entity_id
_entity_poly.type
_entity_poly.pdbx_seq_one_letter_code
_entity_poly.pdbx_strand_id
1 'polypeptide(L)'
;MTTDPRYYGVTEATWPPASLRELGPVTLREGQGGGSRVSATTVNGAASDVEIAAAEDAMRAMGQDCLFMIRDGETELDAQLEARGYAVKDPVNLWACPAERLTDIPVPRVTAFCVWEPLAIQREIWVQGGIGPERLAVMQRVQGPKTGLLGRHKDKPAGAGFVAIHDGVAMVHALEILPHQRRAGMGAWMMRQAAFWALENGASELAVLCTKRNEGANGLYASLGMDCVGQYHYRILQQGD
;
A
#
# COMPACT_ATOMS: atom_id res chain seq x y z
N MET A 1 15.10 -13.73 -3.88
CA MET A 1 14.08 -13.57 -2.83
C MET A 1 12.76 -13.81 -3.51
N THR A 2 11.98 -14.79 -3.03
CA THR A 2 10.67 -15.08 -3.59
C THR A 2 9.60 -14.43 -2.73
N THR A 3 8.69 -13.67 -3.33
CA THR A 3 7.59 -13.02 -2.60
C THR A 3 6.54 -14.07 -2.26
N ASP A 4 6.18 -14.19 -0.98
CA ASP A 4 5.03 -14.99 -0.57
C ASP A 4 3.73 -14.39 -1.15
N PRO A 5 2.98 -15.14 -1.99
CA PRO A 5 1.78 -14.62 -2.65
C PRO A 5 0.71 -14.09 -1.69
N ARG A 6 0.70 -14.54 -0.42
CA ARG A 6 -0.26 -14.04 0.59
C ARG A 6 -0.21 -12.52 0.73
N TYR A 7 0.97 -11.91 0.55
CA TYR A 7 1.11 -10.47 0.70
C TYR A 7 0.38 -9.66 -0.39
N TYR A 8 0.19 -10.23 -1.58
CA TYR A 8 -0.64 -9.59 -2.60
C TYR A 8 -2.11 -9.55 -2.16
N GLY A 9 -2.61 -10.66 -1.59
CA GLY A 9 -3.94 -10.73 -0.98
C GLY A 9 -4.12 -9.76 0.18
N VAL A 10 -3.14 -9.70 1.10
CA VAL A 10 -3.15 -8.71 2.21
C VAL A 10 -3.16 -7.28 1.66
N THR A 11 -2.36 -6.98 0.65
CA THR A 11 -2.31 -5.64 0.04
C THR A 11 -3.69 -5.24 -0.50
N GLU A 12 -4.36 -6.15 -1.22
CA GLU A 12 -5.68 -5.90 -1.77
C GLU A 12 -6.74 -5.76 -0.68
N ALA A 13 -6.80 -6.68 0.29
CA ALA A 13 -7.82 -6.65 1.34
C ALA A 13 -7.69 -5.43 2.27
N THR A 14 -6.47 -4.94 2.49
CA THR A 14 -6.18 -3.79 3.38
C THR A 14 -6.14 -2.46 2.64
N TRP A 15 -6.17 -2.46 1.30
CA TRP A 15 -6.27 -1.29 0.45
C TRP A 15 -7.09 -1.58 -0.83
N PRO A 16 -8.40 -1.86 -0.69
CA PRO A 16 -9.18 -2.52 -1.73
C PRO A 16 -9.66 -1.60 -2.86
N PRO A 17 -9.79 -2.15 -4.08
CA PRO A 17 -10.47 -1.45 -5.17
C PRO A 17 -11.96 -1.25 -4.86
N ALA A 18 -12.63 -0.43 -5.67
CA ALA A 18 -14.07 -0.24 -5.59
C ALA A 18 -14.82 -1.50 -6.04
N SER A 19 -14.32 -2.13 -7.10
CA SER A 19 -14.86 -3.36 -7.65
C SER A 19 -13.77 -4.17 -8.35
N LEU A 20 -14.03 -5.47 -8.50
CA LEU A 20 -13.22 -6.42 -9.25
C LEU A 20 -14.04 -6.99 -10.40
N ARG A 21 -13.39 -7.22 -11.54
CA ARG A 21 -14.00 -7.91 -12.69
C ARG A 21 -13.01 -8.83 -13.36
N GLU A 22 -13.41 -10.07 -13.58
CA GLU A 22 -12.61 -11.04 -14.32
C GLU A 22 -12.92 -10.99 -15.82
N LEU A 23 -11.88 -11.17 -16.63
CA LEU A 23 -11.92 -11.29 -18.09
C LEU A 23 -10.94 -12.39 -18.49
N GLY A 24 -11.41 -13.64 -18.48
CA GLY A 24 -10.53 -14.80 -18.66
C GLY A 24 -9.45 -14.84 -17.57
N PRO A 25 -8.15 -14.91 -17.91
CA PRO A 25 -7.06 -14.92 -16.94
C PRO A 25 -6.81 -13.53 -16.31
N VAL A 26 -7.46 -12.48 -16.81
CA VAL A 26 -7.22 -11.10 -16.37
C VAL A 26 -8.20 -10.70 -15.26
N THR A 27 -7.68 -10.12 -14.18
CA THR A 27 -8.48 -9.48 -13.13
C THR A 27 -8.28 -7.96 -13.18
N LEU A 28 -9.35 -7.26 -13.56
CA LEU A 28 -9.45 -5.80 -13.62
C LEU A 28 -9.88 -5.24 -12.26
N ARG A 29 -9.39 -4.03 -11.94
CA ARG A 29 -9.75 -3.29 -10.72
C ARG A 29 -10.28 -1.91 -11.07
N GLU A 30 -11.40 -1.53 -10.47
CA GLU A 30 -11.91 -0.16 -10.51
C GLU A 30 -11.32 0.64 -9.34
N GLY A 31 -10.40 1.55 -9.63
CA GLY A 31 -9.65 2.31 -8.64
C GLY A 31 -10.33 3.57 -8.14
N GLN A 32 -11.19 4.18 -8.96
CA GLN A 32 -11.88 5.45 -8.67
C GLN A 32 -10.93 6.53 -8.11
N GLY A 33 -9.76 6.71 -8.74
CA GLY A 33 -8.74 7.68 -8.31
C GLY A 33 -7.91 7.29 -7.08
N GLY A 34 -8.10 6.09 -6.49
CA GLY A 34 -7.36 5.65 -5.31
C GLY A 34 -5.87 5.26 -5.55
N GLY A 35 -5.38 5.43 -6.77
CA GLY A 35 -3.99 5.19 -7.20
C GLY A 35 -3.71 3.78 -7.72
N SER A 36 -2.47 3.54 -8.14
CA SER A 36 -2.05 2.33 -8.88
C SER A 36 -2.41 1.00 -8.20
N ARG A 37 -2.36 0.91 -6.87
CA ARG A 37 -2.70 -0.35 -6.15
C ARG A 37 -4.13 -0.81 -6.37
N VAL A 38 -5.07 0.14 -6.50
CA VAL A 38 -6.49 -0.15 -6.65
C VAL A 38 -6.97 -0.11 -8.10
N SER A 39 -6.10 0.26 -9.05
CA SER A 39 -6.46 0.32 -10.49
C SER A 39 -5.64 -0.64 -11.35
N ALA A 40 -4.54 -1.19 -10.83
CA ALA A 40 -3.69 -2.10 -11.59
C ALA A 40 -4.39 -3.42 -11.85
N THR A 41 -4.32 -3.86 -13.10
CA THR A 41 -4.76 -5.17 -13.55
C THR A 41 -3.73 -6.24 -13.18
N THR A 42 -4.19 -7.45 -12.87
CA THR A 42 -3.33 -8.63 -12.65
C THR A 42 -3.72 -9.74 -13.61
N VAL A 43 -2.79 -10.62 -13.94
CA VAL A 43 -3.04 -11.80 -14.77
C VAL A 43 -2.76 -13.05 -13.96
N ASN A 44 -3.70 -14.00 -13.95
CA ASN A 44 -3.54 -15.30 -13.30
C ASN A 44 -3.24 -16.35 -14.38
N GLY A 45 -1.99 -16.77 -14.47
CA GLY A 45 -1.50 -17.66 -15.52
C GLY A 45 -0.94 -16.88 -16.70
N ALA A 46 -1.24 -17.32 -17.93
CA ALA A 46 -0.83 -16.65 -19.16
C ALA A 46 -2.00 -15.86 -19.74
N ALA A 47 -1.71 -14.71 -20.35
CA ALA A 47 -2.65 -13.97 -21.18
C ALA A 47 -2.12 -13.93 -22.62
N SER A 48 -3.03 -14.14 -23.57
CA SER A 48 -2.78 -13.94 -24.99
C SER A 48 -2.82 -12.47 -25.36
N ASP A 49 -2.35 -12.15 -26.56
CA ASP A 49 -2.35 -10.77 -27.05
C ASP A 49 -3.76 -10.16 -27.12
N VAL A 50 -4.76 -10.99 -27.43
CA VAL A 50 -6.16 -10.61 -27.51
C VAL A 50 -6.72 -10.29 -26.12
N GLU A 51 -6.34 -11.06 -25.10
CA GLU A 51 -6.78 -10.83 -23.72
C GLU A 51 -6.17 -9.56 -23.12
N ILE A 52 -4.90 -9.28 -23.40
CA ILE A 52 -4.26 -8.02 -22.97
C ILE A 52 -4.94 -6.83 -23.67
N ALA A 53 -5.21 -6.89 -24.98
CA ALA A 53 -5.91 -5.82 -25.69
C ALA A 53 -7.34 -5.60 -25.16
N ALA A 54 -8.07 -6.67 -24.87
CA ALA A 54 -9.41 -6.56 -24.29
C ALA A 54 -9.38 -5.97 -22.86
N ALA A 55 -8.33 -6.26 -22.07
CA ALA A 55 -8.10 -5.64 -20.78
C ALA A 55 -7.79 -4.14 -20.90
N GLU A 56 -6.99 -3.75 -21.90
CA GLU A 56 -6.72 -2.34 -22.21
C GLU A 56 -8.00 -1.56 -22.51
N ASP A 57 -8.84 -2.07 -23.40
CA ASP A 57 -10.11 -1.44 -23.76
C ASP A 57 -11.05 -1.35 -22.57
N ALA A 58 -11.08 -2.40 -21.73
CA ALA A 58 -11.81 -2.38 -20.47
C ALA A 58 -11.33 -1.29 -19.51
N MET A 59 -10.01 -1.11 -19.36
CA MET A 59 -9.43 -0.04 -18.52
C MET A 59 -9.78 1.35 -19.05
N ARG A 60 -9.67 1.56 -20.37
CA ARG A 60 -10.05 2.83 -21.03
C ARG A 60 -11.54 3.13 -20.85
N ALA A 61 -12.40 2.11 -20.97
CA ALA A 61 -13.84 2.26 -20.74
C ALA A 61 -14.19 2.63 -19.28
N MET A 62 -13.34 2.28 -18.31
CA MET A 62 -13.44 2.73 -16.91
C MET A 62 -12.84 4.14 -16.69
N GLY A 63 -12.25 4.76 -17.71
CA GLY A 63 -11.55 6.03 -17.58
C GLY A 63 -10.23 5.93 -16.81
N GLN A 64 -9.58 4.77 -16.83
CA GLN A 64 -8.32 4.50 -16.13
C GLN A 64 -7.17 4.28 -17.10
N ASP A 65 -5.95 4.58 -16.65
CA ASP A 65 -4.73 4.21 -17.37
C ASP A 65 -4.63 2.70 -17.56
N CYS A 66 -4.09 2.28 -18.70
CA CYS A 66 -3.76 0.88 -18.91
C CYS A 66 -2.54 0.53 -18.03
N LEU A 67 -2.80 -0.17 -16.93
CA LEU A 67 -1.85 -0.41 -15.86
C LEU A 67 -1.91 -1.87 -15.43
N PHE A 68 -0.76 -2.54 -15.38
CA PHE A 68 -0.62 -3.91 -14.88
C PHE A 68 0.32 -3.93 -13.68
N MET A 69 0.01 -4.76 -12.69
CA MET A 69 0.96 -5.14 -11.63
C MET A 69 1.72 -6.38 -12.10
N ILE A 70 3.04 -6.32 -11.99
CA ILE A 70 3.94 -7.45 -12.26
C ILE A 70 4.41 -7.99 -10.92
N ARG A 71 3.89 -9.17 -10.57
CA ARG A 71 4.25 -9.92 -9.37
C ARG A 71 5.54 -10.69 -9.58
N ASP A 72 6.13 -11.13 -8.49
CA ASP A 72 7.34 -11.93 -8.52
C ASP A 72 7.13 -13.23 -9.33
N GLY A 73 8.07 -13.52 -10.23
CA GLY A 73 7.99 -14.66 -11.15
C GLY A 73 7.20 -14.43 -12.45
N GLU A 74 6.50 -13.32 -12.63
CA GLU A 74 5.72 -13.02 -13.85
C GLU A 74 6.59 -12.47 -15.01
N THR A 75 7.75 -13.07 -15.27
CA THR A 75 8.74 -12.57 -16.25
C THR A 75 8.23 -12.57 -17.69
N GLU A 76 7.36 -13.52 -18.03
CA GLU A 76 6.75 -13.60 -19.36
C GLU A 76 5.77 -12.44 -19.61
N LEU A 77 4.88 -12.17 -18.63
CA LEU A 77 3.96 -11.03 -18.71
C LEU A 77 4.72 -9.70 -18.75
N ASP A 78 5.79 -9.58 -17.95
CA ASP A 78 6.68 -8.42 -17.91
C ASP A 78 7.25 -8.12 -19.32
N ALA A 79 7.80 -9.13 -19.98
CA ALA A 79 8.36 -9.02 -21.33
C ALA A 79 7.28 -8.74 -22.40
N GLN A 80 6.10 -9.36 -22.30
CA GLN A 80 4.98 -9.11 -23.22
C GLN A 80 4.51 -7.66 -23.16
N LEU A 81 4.36 -7.09 -21.96
CA LEU A 81 3.97 -5.69 -21.78
C LEU A 81 5.07 -4.73 -22.22
N GLU A 82 6.35 -5.07 -22.00
CA GLU A 82 7.48 -4.31 -22.54
C GLU A 82 7.45 -4.21 -24.07
N ALA A 83 7.25 -5.34 -24.75
CA ALA A 83 7.14 -5.39 -26.22
C ALA A 83 5.95 -4.57 -26.75
N ARG A 84 4.94 -4.33 -25.91
CA ARG A 84 3.77 -3.47 -26.19
C ARG A 84 3.99 -1.99 -25.85
N GLY A 85 5.18 -1.61 -25.41
CA GLY A 85 5.53 -0.22 -25.09
C GLY A 85 5.15 0.22 -23.67
N TYR A 86 4.83 -0.71 -22.77
CA TYR A 86 4.60 -0.35 -21.37
C TYR A 86 5.92 -0.02 -20.66
N ALA A 87 5.96 1.13 -20.01
CA ALA A 87 7.08 1.53 -19.17
C ALA A 87 6.93 0.99 -17.74
N VAL A 88 8.05 0.63 -17.11
CA VAL A 88 8.09 0.31 -15.68
C VAL A 88 7.73 1.55 -14.87
N LYS A 89 6.76 1.40 -13.96
CA LYS A 89 6.26 2.43 -13.04
C LYS A 89 6.37 1.96 -11.60
N ASP A 90 6.89 2.84 -10.75
CA ASP A 90 6.93 2.73 -9.29
C ASP A 90 7.29 1.32 -8.76
N PRO A 91 8.52 0.81 -8.96
CA PRO A 91 8.97 -0.40 -8.27
C PRO A 91 8.78 -0.27 -6.74
N VAL A 92 8.25 -1.32 -6.11
CA VAL A 92 7.86 -1.35 -4.69
C VAL A 92 8.65 -2.40 -3.91
N ASN A 93 9.03 -2.05 -2.68
CA ASN A 93 9.48 -2.99 -1.65
C ASN A 93 8.35 -3.27 -0.66
N LEU A 94 8.22 -4.53 -0.28
CA LEU A 94 7.37 -5.01 0.81
C LEU A 94 8.25 -5.36 1.99
N TRP A 95 7.97 -4.71 3.13
CA TRP A 95 8.67 -4.90 4.38
C TRP A 95 7.75 -5.58 5.38
N ALA A 96 8.25 -6.56 6.12
CA ALA A 96 7.50 -7.23 7.16
C ALA A 96 8.37 -7.60 8.37
N CYS A 97 7.74 -7.75 9.53
CA CYS A 97 8.34 -8.37 10.71
C CYS A 97 7.25 -8.94 11.63
N PRO A 98 7.61 -9.84 12.57
CA PRO A 98 6.73 -10.16 13.69
C PRO A 98 6.34 -8.86 14.41
N ALA A 99 5.06 -8.68 14.72
CA ALA A 99 4.58 -7.45 15.37
C ALA A 99 5.24 -7.27 16.75
N GLU A 100 5.50 -8.37 17.46
CA GLU A 100 6.21 -8.38 18.75
C GLU A 100 7.61 -7.72 18.70
N ARG A 101 8.27 -7.73 17.54
CA ARG A 101 9.58 -7.07 17.34
C ARG A 101 9.50 -5.57 17.59
N LEU A 102 8.34 -4.95 17.37
CA LEU A 102 8.13 -3.51 17.52
C LEU A 102 7.33 -3.13 18.77
N THR A 103 7.10 -4.09 19.67
CA THR A 103 6.44 -3.88 20.97
C THR A 103 7.38 -4.13 22.15
N ASP A 104 8.69 -4.16 21.92
CA ASP A 104 9.74 -4.32 22.94
C ASP A 104 9.80 -3.16 23.94
N ILE A 105 9.28 -1.98 23.56
CA ILE A 105 9.16 -0.81 24.43
C ILE A 105 7.76 -0.19 24.32
N PRO A 106 7.19 0.33 25.42
CA PRO A 106 5.90 0.99 25.38
C PRO A 106 5.98 2.30 24.59
N VAL A 107 4.92 2.62 23.83
CA VAL A 107 4.78 3.92 23.18
C VAL A 107 4.66 5.00 24.27
N PRO A 108 5.51 6.05 24.28
CA PRO A 108 5.43 7.09 25.29
C PRO A 108 4.07 7.79 25.23
N ARG A 109 3.55 8.16 26.41
CA ARG A 109 2.26 8.84 26.52
C ARG A 109 2.22 10.05 25.60
N VAL A 110 1.08 10.24 24.95
CA VAL A 110 0.81 11.39 24.07
C VAL A 110 1.69 11.44 22.79
N THR A 111 2.21 10.29 22.33
CA THR A 111 3.11 10.24 21.14
C THR A 111 2.43 9.73 19.88
N ALA A 112 1.74 8.59 19.95
CA ALA A 112 1.01 8.01 18.83
C ALA A 112 -0.28 7.38 19.34
N PHE A 113 -1.32 7.36 18.50
CA PHE A 113 -2.65 6.89 18.88
C PHE A 113 -3.30 6.15 17.71
N CYS A 114 -4.15 5.19 18.06
CA CYS A 114 -5.09 4.56 17.14
C CYS A 114 -6.45 5.26 17.27
N VAL A 115 -6.96 5.82 16.18
CA VAL A 115 -8.23 6.55 16.14
C VAL A 115 -8.95 6.26 14.82
N TRP A 116 -10.20 5.79 14.94
CA TRP A 116 -11.11 5.56 13.82
C TRP A 116 -12.53 6.00 14.19
N GLU A 117 -13.29 6.73 13.37
CA GLU A 117 -12.95 7.32 12.07
C GLU A 117 -11.84 8.39 12.14
N PRO A 118 -11.17 8.72 11.01
CA PRO A 118 -10.10 9.71 11.03
C PRO A 118 -10.57 11.09 11.52
N LEU A 119 -9.75 11.74 12.32
CA LEU A 119 -9.99 13.13 12.72
C LEU A 119 -9.76 14.09 11.54
N ALA A 120 -10.32 15.31 11.62
CA ALA A 120 -10.10 16.35 10.61
C ALA A 120 -8.60 16.59 10.33
N ILE A 121 -7.79 16.63 11.39
CA ILE A 121 -6.34 16.81 11.26
C ILE A 121 -5.63 15.65 10.55
N GLN A 122 -6.10 14.40 10.70
CA GLN A 122 -5.52 13.28 9.96
C GLN A 122 -5.83 13.42 8.47
N ARG A 123 -7.06 13.83 8.11
CA ARG A 123 -7.44 14.13 6.73
C ARG A 123 -6.61 15.26 6.13
N GLU A 124 -6.38 16.34 6.89
CA GLU A 124 -5.55 17.47 6.44
C GLU A 124 -4.10 17.05 6.18
N ILE A 125 -3.49 16.27 7.08
CA ILE A 125 -2.13 15.73 6.90
C ILE A 125 -2.07 14.86 5.64
N TRP A 126 -3.05 13.98 5.46
CA TRP A 126 -3.15 13.12 4.29
C TRP A 126 -3.29 13.90 2.99
N VAL A 127 -4.18 14.89 2.94
CA VAL A 127 -4.34 15.75 1.76
C VAL A 127 -3.03 16.49 1.44
N GLN A 128 -2.33 17.03 2.44
CA GLN A 128 -1.01 17.65 2.25
C GLN A 128 0.05 16.65 1.74
N GLY A 129 -0.07 15.38 2.09
CA GLY A 129 0.76 14.27 1.60
C GLY A 129 0.31 13.67 0.26
N GLY A 130 -0.67 14.26 -0.44
CA GLY A 130 -1.20 13.73 -1.69
C GLY A 130 -2.12 12.51 -1.53
N ILE A 131 -2.67 12.30 -0.33
CA ILE A 131 -3.69 11.29 -0.02
C ILE A 131 -5.05 12.00 0.00
N GLY A 132 -5.58 12.27 -1.19
CA GLY A 132 -6.84 12.97 -1.39
C GLY A 132 -8.10 12.15 -1.02
N PRO A 133 -9.29 12.73 -1.20
CA PRO A 133 -10.58 12.10 -0.88
C PRO A 133 -10.76 10.69 -1.49
N GLU A 134 -10.27 10.47 -2.70
CA GLU A 134 -10.33 9.20 -3.41
C GLU A 134 -9.57 8.09 -2.68
N ARG A 135 -8.41 8.43 -2.11
CA ARG A 135 -7.58 7.50 -1.31
C ARG A 135 -8.14 7.31 0.10
N LEU A 136 -8.81 8.31 0.66
CA LEU A 136 -9.56 8.15 1.92
C LEU A 136 -10.77 7.22 1.73
N ALA A 137 -11.44 7.27 0.57
CA ALA A 137 -12.52 6.36 0.24
C ALA A 137 -12.03 4.89 0.20
N VAL A 138 -10.80 4.63 -0.24
CA VAL A 138 -10.20 3.28 -0.17
C VAL A 138 -10.13 2.76 1.27
N MET A 139 -9.71 3.59 2.23
CA MET A 139 -9.67 3.22 3.65
C MET A 139 -11.07 2.84 4.18
N GLN A 140 -12.10 3.54 3.70
CA GLN A 140 -13.49 3.25 4.06
C GLN A 140 -13.99 1.91 3.52
N ARG A 141 -13.51 1.47 2.35
CA ARG A 141 -13.88 0.18 1.72
C ARG A 141 -13.35 -1.06 2.44
N VAL A 142 -12.29 -0.94 3.26
CA VAL A 142 -11.73 -2.07 4.00
C VAL A 142 -12.79 -2.72 4.90
N GLN A 143 -12.96 -4.04 4.77
CA GLN A 143 -13.95 -4.81 5.53
C GLN A 143 -13.39 -5.39 6.85
N GLY A 144 -12.08 -5.66 6.90
CA GLY A 144 -11.41 -6.18 8.10
C GLY A 144 -11.17 -5.12 9.18
N PRO A 145 -10.62 -5.53 10.35
CA PRO A 145 -10.21 -4.59 11.39
C PRO A 145 -9.31 -3.51 10.81
N LYS A 146 -9.58 -2.25 11.16
CA LYS A 146 -8.83 -1.10 10.66
C LYS A 146 -8.80 0.04 11.66
N THR A 147 -7.77 0.87 11.59
CA THR A 147 -7.70 2.12 12.33
C THR A 147 -6.85 3.17 11.63
N GLY A 148 -7.00 4.42 12.05
CA GLY A 148 -6.08 5.49 11.71
C GLY A 148 -5.01 5.63 12.79
N LEU A 149 -3.82 6.06 12.40
CA LEU A 149 -2.73 6.44 13.28
C LEU A 149 -2.62 7.95 13.29
N LEU A 150 -2.45 8.53 14.47
CA LEU A 150 -2.12 9.94 14.66
C LEU A 150 -0.82 10.03 15.47
N GLY A 151 0.22 10.63 14.90
CA GLY A 151 1.45 10.97 15.60
C GLY A 151 1.37 12.39 16.17
N ARG A 152 1.92 12.60 17.36
CA ARG A 152 2.09 13.91 18.00
C ARG A 152 3.54 14.12 18.43
N HIS A 153 4.04 15.33 18.23
CA HIS A 153 5.36 15.75 18.69
C HIS A 153 5.30 17.21 19.14
N LYS A 154 5.89 17.52 20.31
CA LYS A 154 5.87 18.87 20.91
C LYS A 154 4.46 19.48 20.93
N ASP A 155 3.51 18.71 21.44
CA ASP A 155 2.10 19.06 21.57
C ASP A 155 1.35 19.39 20.26
N LYS A 156 1.95 19.08 19.10
CA LYS A 156 1.36 19.30 17.78
C LYS A 156 1.15 17.99 17.03
N PRO A 157 0.15 17.93 16.13
CA PRO A 157 0.06 16.85 15.14
C PRO A 157 1.36 16.75 14.34
N ALA A 158 1.85 15.52 14.17
CA ALA A 158 3.12 15.25 13.51
C ALA A 158 2.99 14.35 12.29
N GLY A 159 2.01 13.45 12.27
CA GLY A 159 1.79 12.55 11.16
C GLY A 159 0.47 11.81 11.23
N ALA A 160 0.08 11.22 10.11
CA ALA A 160 -1.10 10.37 9.97
C ALA A 160 -0.70 9.06 9.27
N GLY A 161 -1.40 7.98 9.57
CA GLY A 161 -1.18 6.67 8.95
C GLY A 161 -2.45 5.85 8.99
N PHE A 162 -2.54 4.82 8.17
CA PHE A 162 -3.67 3.89 8.17
C PHE A 162 -3.15 2.48 8.36
N VAL A 163 -3.85 1.65 9.11
CA VAL A 163 -3.51 0.24 9.28
C VAL A 163 -4.78 -0.60 9.23
N ALA A 164 -4.69 -1.74 8.56
CA ALA A 164 -5.78 -2.71 8.47
C ALA A 164 -5.23 -4.15 8.51
N ILE A 165 -6.06 -5.09 8.95
CA ILE A 165 -5.68 -6.50 9.11
C ILE A 165 -6.38 -7.36 8.06
N HIS A 166 -5.60 -8.27 7.49
CA HIS A 166 -6.10 -9.41 6.72
C HIS A 166 -5.21 -10.63 6.99
N ASP A 167 -5.82 -11.80 7.22
CA ASP A 167 -5.13 -13.09 7.43
C ASP A 167 -3.93 -13.03 8.40
N GLY A 168 -4.13 -12.38 9.55
CA GLY A 168 -3.13 -12.27 10.61
C GLY A 168 -2.00 -11.26 10.34
N VAL A 169 -2.06 -10.51 9.23
CA VAL A 169 -1.09 -9.47 8.88
C VAL A 169 -1.74 -8.09 8.98
N ALA A 170 -1.18 -7.22 9.82
CA ALA A 170 -1.52 -5.80 9.87
C ALA A 170 -0.66 -5.04 8.85
N MET A 171 -1.28 -4.48 7.81
CA MET A 171 -0.57 -3.69 6.80
C MET A 171 -0.77 -2.20 7.02
N VAL A 172 0.34 -1.48 7.13
CA VAL A 172 0.37 -0.02 7.23
C VAL A 172 0.37 0.60 5.84
N HIS A 173 -0.51 1.58 5.63
CA HIS A 173 -0.64 2.37 4.41
C HIS A 173 -0.63 3.86 4.74
N ALA A 174 -0.37 4.70 3.73
CA ALA A 174 -0.50 6.17 3.81
C ALA A 174 0.15 6.79 5.06
N LEU A 175 1.32 6.28 5.47
CA LEU A 175 2.08 6.81 6.60
C LEU A 175 2.81 8.09 6.17
N GLU A 176 2.30 9.23 6.63
CA GLU A 176 2.81 10.56 6.30
C GLU A 176 3.27 11.27 7.56
N ILE A 177 4.52 11.76 7.54
CA ILE A 177 5.07 12.65 8.57
C ILE A 177 5.21 14.03 7.97
N LEU A 178 4.60 15.03 8.62
CA LEU A 178 4.66 16.43 8.21
C LEU A 178 6.11 16.88 8.06
N PRO A 179 6.50 17.58 6.98
CA PRO A 179 7.89 17.93 6.71
C PRO A 179 8.63 18.57 7.89
N HIS A 180 7.97 19.49 8.61
CA HIS A 180 8.53 20.21 9.75
C HIS A 180 8.60 19.38 11.06
N GLN A 181 8.09 18.14 11.04
CA GLN A 181 8.09 17.19 12.17
C GLN A 181 8.94 15.94 11.88
N ARG A 182 9.60 15.89 10.71
CA ARG A 182 10.50 14.79 10.32
C ARG A 182 11.77 14.80 11.16
N ARG A 183 12.50 13.68 11.12
CA ARG A 183 13.78 13.46 11.84
C ARG A 183 13.66 13.55 13.37
N ALA A 184 12.45 13.45 13.91
CA ALA A 184 12.17 13.37 15.35
C ALA A 184 11.75 11.95 15.81
N GLY A 185 12.00 10.92 15.00
CA GLY A 185 11.61 9.53 15.31
C GLY A 185 10.13 9.20 15.15
N MET A 186 9.30 10.13 14.67
CA MET A 186 7.84 9.95 14.62
C MET A 186 7.38 8.78 13.76
N GLY A 187 8.06 8.51 12.63
CA GLY A 187 7.76 7.33 11.82
C GLY A 187 7.94 6.02 12.60
N ALA A 188 9.01 5.92 13.40
CA ALA A 188 9.27 4.76 14.24
C ALA A 188 8.18 4.59 15.31
N TRP A 189 7.81 5.66 16.02
CA TRP A 189 6.76 5.59 17.03
C TRP A 189 5.39 5.23 16.46
N MET A 190 5.05 5.72 15.28
CA MET A 190 3.79 5.36 14.62
C MET A 190 3.78 3.90 14.14
N MET A 191 4.89 3.37 13.64
CA MET A 191 5.02 1.94 13.30
C MET A 191 4.90 1.05 14.54
N ARG A 192 5.49 1.45 15.67
CA ARG A 192 5.34 0.75 16.95
C ARG A 192 3.89 0.77 17.44
N GLN A 193 3.22 1.92 17.35
CA GLN A 193 1.79 2.00 17.67
C GLN A 193 0.94 1.09 16.77
N ALA A 194 1.28 0.97 15.49
CA ALA A 194 0.63 0.02 14.59
C ALA A 194 0.87 -1.44 15.02
N ALA A 195 2.07 -1.77 15.49
CA ALA A 195 2.40 -3.11 16.00
C ALA A 195 1.63 -3.47 17.28
N PHE A 196 1.53 -2.56 18.24
CA PHE A 196 0.68 -2.76 19.43
C PHE A 196 -0.77 -3.00 19.03
N TRP A 197 -1.31 -2.15 18.16
CA TRP A 197 -2.67 -2.32 17.65
C TRP A 197 -2.85 -3.63 16.89
N ALA A 198 -1.86 -4.07 16.12
CA ALA A 198 -1.88 -5.35 15.42
C ALA A 198 -2.08 -6.52 16.40
N LEU A 199 -1.24 -6.60 17.44
CA LEU A 199 -1.32 -7.65 18.45
C LEU A 199 -2.66 -7.62 19.21
N GLU A 200 -3.12 -6.43 19.60
CA GLU A 200 -4.41 -6.23 20.28
C GLU A 200 -5.61 -6.67 19.41
N ASN A 201 -5.46 -6.69 18.08
CA ASN A 201 -6.49 -7.06 17.12
C ASN A 201 -6.21 -8.41 16.42
N GLY A 202 -5.35 -9.24 17.00
CA GLY A 202 -5.14 -10.63 16.57
C GLY A 202 -4.23 -10.83 15.36
N ALA A 203 -3.48 -9.80 14.94
CA ALA A 203 -2.43 -9.93 13.92
C ALA A 203 -1.07 -10.12 14.57
N SER A 204 -0.33 -11.15 14.15
CA SER A 204 1.01 -11.48 14.64
C SER A 204 2.13 -10.85 13.81
N GLU A 205 1.80 -10.30 12.64
CA GLU A 205 2.76 -9.76 11.69
C GLU A 205 2.40 -8.31 11.32
N LEU A 206 3.41 -7.45 11.21
CA LEU A 206 3.28 -6.09 10.70
C LEU A 206 3.96 -5.99 9.34
N ALA A 207 3.25 -5.45 8.35
CA ALA A 207 3.76 -5.25 6.99
C ALA A 207 3.57 -3.79 6.53
N VAL A 208 4.38 -3.36 5.57
CA VAL A 208 4.28 -2.03 4.95
C VAL A 208 4.91 -2.02 3.56
N LEU A 209 4.39 -1.15 2.70
CA LEU A 209 4.81 -1.02 1.30
C LEU A 209 5.35 0.39 1.03
N CYS A 210 6.46 0.49 0.32
CA CYS A 210 6.93 1.78 -0.20
C CYS A 210 7.64 1.61 -1.53
N THR A 211 7.65 2.67 -2.35
CA THR A 211 8.41 2.64 -3.61
C THR A 211 9.91 2.55 -3.30
N LYS A 212 10.68 1.88 -4.16
CA LYS A 212 12.14 1.75 -4.02
C LYS A 212 12.84 3.12 -3.99
N ARG A 213 12.29 4.13 -4.69
CA ARG A 213 12.79 5.51 -4.67
C ARG A 213 12.55 6.26 -3.35
N ASN A 214 11.68 5.77 -2.48
CA ASN A 214 11.42 6.40 -1.18
C ASN A 214 12.49 5.98 -0.17
N GLU A 215 13.69 6.55 -0.30
CA GLU A 215 14.84 6.24 0.56
C GLU A 215 14.54 6.46 2.05
N GLY A 216 13.77 7.50 2.38
CA GLY A 216 13.38 7.79 3.75
C GLY A 216 12.51 6.70 4.39
N ALA A 217 11.51 6.20 3.66
CA ALA A 217 10.66 5.11 4.14
C ALA A 217 11.41 3.78 4.20
N ASN A 218 12.16 3.43 3.15
CA ASN A 218 12.96 2.20 3.14
C ASN A 218 14.00 2.20 4.27
N GLY A 219 14.69 3.33 4.49
CA GLY A 219 15.63 3.49 5.59
C GLY A 219 14.98 3.38 6.96
N LEU A 220 13.77 3.93 7.12
CA LEU A 220 12.98 3.77 8.35
C LEU A 220 12.68 2.28 8.64
N TYR A 221 12.11 1.56 7.68
CA TYR A 221 11.71 0.16 7.89
C TYR A 221 12.92 -0.75 8.14
N ALA A 222 14.02 -0.54 7.40
CA ALA A 222 15.28 -1.22 7.67
C ALA A 222 15.80 -0.93 9.09
N SER A 223 15.75 0.33 9.56
CA SER A 223 16.20 0.70 10.91
C SER A 223 15.33 0.14 12.04
N LEU A 224 14.08 -0.20 11.73
CA LEU A 224 13.16 -0.91 12.64
C LEU A 224 13.43 -2.42 12.65
N GLY A 225 14.43 -2.89 11.91
CA GLY A 225 14.74 -4.31 11.77
C GLY A 225 13.66 -5.07 11.02
N MET A 226 12.90 -4.42 10.12
CA MET A 226 11.99 -5.13 9.22
C MET A 226 12.77 -5.78 8.09
N ASP A 227 12.28 -6.93 7.63
CA ASP A 227 12.86 -7.66 6.51
C ASP A 227 12.16 -7.23 5.22
N CYS A 228 12.92 -6.96 4.15
CA CYS A 228 12.33 -6.87 2.82
C CYS A 228 11.95 -8.31 2.44
N VAL A 229 10.67 -8.59 2.26
CA VAL A 229 10.16 -9.96 2.02
C VAL A 229 9.52 -10.13 0.65
N GLY A 230 9.39 -9.04 -0.10
CA GLY A 230 8.83 -9.10 -1.43
C GLY A 230 8.97 -7.82 -2.21
N GLN A 231 8.75 -7.93 -3.52
CA GLN A 231 8.81 -6.82 -4.46
C GLN A 231 7.76 -7.01 -5.55
N TYR A 232 7.34 -5.91 -6.13
CA TYR A 232 6.60 -5.89 -7.39
C TYR A 232 6.86 -4.55 -8.07
N HIS A 233 6.45 -4.42 -9.31
CA HIS A 233 6.39 -3.14 -9.99
C HIS A 233 5.11 -3.05 -10.81
N TYR A 234 4.81 -1.87 -11.32
CA TYR A 234 3.76 -1.70 -12.30
C TYR A 234 4.36 -1.53 -13.68
N ARG A 235 3.59 -1.88 -14.69
CA ARG A 235 3.82 -1.45 -16.07
C ARG A 235 2.65 -0.59 -16.51
N ILE A 236 2.95 0.60 -17.02
CA ILE A 236 1.96 1.57 -17.49
C ILE A 236 2.15 1.83 -18.98
N LEU A 237 1.07 1.80 -19.75
CA LEU A 237 1.09 2.31 -21.11
C LEU A 237 0.97 3.83 -21.05
N GLN A 238 2.03 4.53 -21.43
CA GLN A 238 1.95 5.99 -21.53
C GLN A 238 0.94 6.32 -22.64
N GLN A 239 -0.08 7.12 -22.34
CA GLN A 239 -0.90 7.69 -23.40
C GLN A 239 0.00 8.68 -24.16
N GLY A 240 0.12 8.50 -25.47
CA GLY A 240 0.79 9.48 -26.32
C GLY A 240 0.09 10.83 -26.18
N ASP A 241 0.88 11.91 -26.14
CA ASP A 241 0.37 13.30 -26.14
C ASP A 241 -0.61 13.57 -27.29
#